data_AF-A0A4W5P346-F1
#
_entry.id   AF-A0A4W5P346-F1
#
_cell.length_a   1.000
_cell.length_b   1.000
_cell.length_c   1.000
_cell.angle_alpha   90.00
_cell.angle_beta   90.00
_cell.angle_gamma   90.00
#
_symmetry.space_group_name_H-M   'P 1'
#
loop_
_entity.id
_entity.type
_entity.pdbx_description
1 polymer ?
#
loop_
_entity_poly.entity_id
_entity_poly.type
_entity_poly.pdbx_seq_one_letter_code
_entity_poly.pdbx_strand_id
1 'polypeptide(L)'
;MQYTQGGPLLDITMELGELEEVHLPHFVCLGTNPSLKNEMKILHVEEHGVSFEEVHEVTRFHAKILHPKFSAISLILRLLSWNVDVHCELMLYLTVKKETLISRLYLFPSNPSQIQAVEQQEKSQGSSRILISRPERSFKLSSSFRLNIHCSTDINPQKIHLIHRDTTPSFFRAVVKMTGIDIEMELFSDDERIAWREKVSQDEFITDTRSTSAVSGAGRPAESSLNGPPEQQLRSVRTEFVKRVSGPVLDGLLDRLLQHTVINQEEMESVKVIAERSEKARDIIDMVLRKGTESCSRMINLLGELDPYLWTQLQIHSVGVPT
;
A
#
# COMPACT_ATOMS: atom_id res chain seq x y z
N MET A 1 19.26 -27.65 17.93
CA MET A 1 18.44 -27.53 16.70
C MET A 1 18.30 -26.06 16.41
N GLN A 2 18.48 -25.64 15.16
CA GLN A 2 18.33 -24.23 14.78
C GLN A 2 16.90 -24.03 14.25
N TYR A 3 16.21 -23.03 14.79
CA TYR A 3 14.90 -22.62 14.32
C TYR A 3 15.03 -21.28 13.61
N THR A 4 14.20 -21.06 12.60
CA THR A 4 14.09 -19.78 11.89
C THR A 4 12.66 -19.32 11.95
N GLN A 5 12.45 -18.03 12.13
CA GLN A 5 11.11 -17.45 12.18
C GLN A 5 10.42 -17.56 10.82
N GLY A 6 9.16 -17.97 10.82
CA GLY A 6 8.31 -18.12 9.64
C GLY A 6 7.19 -17.07 9.53
N GLY A 7 6.91 -16.35 10.63
CA GLY A 7 5.87 -15.32 10.72
C GLY A 7 6.14 -14.34 11.87
N PRO A 8 5.29 -13.31 12.09
CA PRO A 8 5.45 -12.39 13.20
C PRO A 8 5.36 -13.08 14.56
N LEU A 9 5.94 -12.46 15.59
CA LEU A 9 5.63 -12.77 16.99
C LEU A 9 4.43 -11.93 17.39
N LEU A 10 3.37 -12.59 17.84
CA LEU A 10 2.09 -11.97 18.18
C LEU A 10 1.78 -12.22 19.63
N ASP A 11 1.49 -11.15 20.37
CA ASP A 11 0.95 -11.25 21.73
C ASP A 11 -0.57 -11.16 21.66
N ILE A 12 -1.23 -12.32 21.69
CA ILE A 12 -2.69 -12.42 21.56
C ILE A 12 -3.28 -12.58 22.96
N THR A 13 -4.06 -11.59 23.37
CA THR A 13 -4.84 -11.63 24.61
C THR A 13 -6.33 -11.66 24.28
N MET A 14 -7.09 -12.49 24.98
CA MET A 14 -8.55 -12.53 24.87
C MET A 14 -9.16 -11.98 26.15
N GLU A 15 -10.02 -10.97 26.02
CA GLU A 15 -10.66 -10.32 27.17
C GLU A 15 -11.91 -11.09 27.66
N LEU A 16 -12.69 -11.64 26.73
CA LEU A 16 -13.93 -12.39 27.00
C LEU A 16 -14.14 -13.49 25.96
N GLY A 17 -14.68 -14.64 26.39
CA GLY A 17 -15.06 -15.76 25.51
C GLY A 17 -14.08 -16.92 25.53
N GLU A 18 -14.10 -17.73 24.47
CA GLU A 18 -13.13 -18.79 24.17
C GLU A 18 -12.71 -18.66 22.70
N LEU A 19 -11.43 -18.87 22.42
CA LEU A 19 -10.88 -18.79 21.06
C LEU A 19 -10.73 -20.21 20.52
N GLU A 20 -11.56 -20.56 19.54
CA GLU A 20 -11.59 -21.91 18.95
C GLU A 20 -10.47 -22.12 17.94
N GLU A 21 -10.08 -21.08 17.21
CA GLU A 21 -9.19 -21.19 16.06
C GLU A 21 -8.45 -19.88 15.80
N VAL A 22 -7.16 -19.97 15.48
CA VAL A 22 -6.35 -18.84 15.04
C VAL A 22 -5.60 -19.18 13.75
N HIS A 23 -5.54 -18.20 12.85
CA HIS A 23 -4.78 -18.25 11.60
C HIS A 23 -3.57 -17.33 11.73
N LEU A 24 -2.42 -17.91 12.02
CA LEU A 24 -1.17 -17.16 12.16
C LEU A 24 -0.54 -16.92 10.80
N PRO A 25 -0.26 -15.66 10.40
CA PRO A 25 0.33 -15.38 9.10
C PRO A 25 1.77 -15.90 9.01
N HIS A 26 2.16 -16.35 7.82
CA HIS A 26 3.55 -16.69 7.50
C HIS A 26 3.96 -16.21 6.12
N PHE A 27 5.26 -16.00 5.94
CA PHE A 27 5.84 -15.59 4.66
C PHE A 27 6.47 -16.75 3.89
N VAL A 28 6.48 -17.97 4.42
CA VAL A 28 7.06 -19.14 3.73
C VAL A 28 6.24 -19.54 2.50
N CYS A 29 6.91 -19.80 1.39
CA CYS A 29 6.29 -20.30 0.16
C CYS A 29 6.28 -21.84 0.17
N LEU A 30 5.10 -22.44 0.30
CA LEU A 30 4.93 -23.89 0.22
C LEU A 30 4.84 -24.43 -1.21
N GLY A 31 4.66 -23.54 -2.20
CA GLY A 31 4.49 -23.94 -3.60
C GLY A 31 5.75 -24.55 -4.22
N THR A 32 6.94 -24.15 -3.75
CA THR A 32 8.22 -24.71 -4.23
C THR A 32 8.63 -25.95 -3.45
N ASN A 33 8.23 -26.07 -2.19
CA ASN A 33 8.48 -27.25 -1.37
C ASN A 33 7.35 -27.51 -0.35
N PRO A 34 6.38 -28.39 -0.67
CA PRO A 34 5.28 -28.73 0.22
C PRO A 34 5.71 -29.47 1.49
N SER A 35 6.91 -30.07 1.54
CA SER A 35 7.38 -30.80 2.73
C SER A 35 7.70 -29.87 3.90
N LEU A 36 7.90 -28.58 3.64
CA LEU A 36 8.20 -27.56 4.66
C LEU A 36 7.10 -27.46 5.72
N LYS A 37 5.86 -27.85 5.40
CA LYS A 37 4.76 -27.90 6.37
C LYS A 37 5.08 -28.79 7.58
N ASN A 38 5.86 -29.86 7.37
CA ASN A 38 6.22 -30.80 8.44
C ASN A 38 7.32 -30.25 9.35
N GLU A 39 8.02 -29.21 8.91
CA GLU A 39 9.08 -28.54 9.68
C GLU A 39 8.55 -27.33 10.46
N MET A 40 7.30 -26.94 10.21
CA MET A 40 6.66 -25.82 10.87
C MET A 40 6.15 -26.20 12.25
N LYS A 41 6.44 -25.35 13.23
CA LYS A 41 5.93 -25.46 14.60
C LYS A 41 5.48 -24.10 15.10
N ILE A 42 4.61 -24.11 16.08
CA ILE A 42 4.24 -22.90 16.81
C ILE A 42 5.17 -22.77 18.01
N LEU A 43 5.84 -21.64 18.10
CA LEU A 43 6.57 -21.20 19.27
C LEU A 43 5.59 -20.52 20.21
N HIS A 44 5.62 -20.92 21.48
CA HIS A 44 5.03 -20.17 22.58
C HIS A 44 6.15 -19.60 23.44
N VAL A 45 6.10 -18.30 23.70
CA VAL A 45 6.99 -17.61 24.63
C VAL A 45 6.23 -17.40 25.93
N GLU A 46 6.73 -18.05 26.97
CA GLU A 46 6.13 -18.09 28.31
C GLU A 46 7.07 -17.42 29.33
N GLU A 47 6.57 -17.10 30.52
CA GLU A 47 7.35 -16.39 31.56
C GLU A 47 8.67 -17.11 31.91
N HIS A 48 8.66 -18.45 31.88
CA HIS A 48 9.79 -19.28 32.33
C HIS A 48 10.49 -20.03 31.18
N GLY A 49 10.23 -19.67 29.91
CA GLY A 49 10.91 -20.29 28.78
C GLY A 49 10.10 -20.29 27.48
N VAL A 50 10.33 -21.31 26.67
CA VAL A 50 9.65 -21.49 25.39
C VAL A 50 9.12 -22.91 25.26
N SER A 51 7.95 -23.07 24.67
CA SER A 51 7.36 -24.36 24.32
C SER A 51 7.00 -24.42 22.84
N PHE A 52 6.81 -25.64 22.31
CA PHE A 52 6.49 -25.85 20.90
C PHE A 52 5.22 -26.66 20.75
N GLU A 53 4.33 -26.23 19.85
CA GLU A 53 3.11 -26.93 19.46
C GLU A 53 3.19 -27.31 17.97
N GLU A 54 2.57 -28.44 17.60
CA GLU A 54 2.43 -28.84 16.20
C GLU A 54 1.35 -28.00 15.51
N VAL A 55 1.59 -27.64 14.26
CA VAL A 55 0.58 -26.91 13.47
C VAL A 55 -0.54 -27.87 13.06
N HIS A 56 -1.80 -27.44 13.20
CA HIS A 56 -2.94 -28.29 12.84
C HIS A 56 -3.15 -28.34 11.32
N GLU A 57 -3.04 -27.19 10.65
CA GLU A 57 -3.13 -27.08 9.20
C GLU A 57 -2.24 -25.93 8.72
N VAL A 58 -1.58 -26.11 7.57
CA VAL A 58 -0.79 -25.05 6.94
C VAL A 58 -1.39 -24.77 5.57
N THR A 59 -1.80 -23.51 5.38
CA THR A 59 -2.29 -22.99 4.10
C THR A 59 -1.16 -22.26 3.36
N ARG A 60 -1.50 -21.56 2.26
CA ARG A 60 -0.49 -20.79 1.50
C ARG A 60 0.12 -19.63 2.31
N PHE A 61 -0.62 -19.02 3.22
CA PHE A 61 -0.21 -17.80 3.93
C PHE A 61 -0.47 -17.83 5.44
N HIS A 62 -1.10 -18.89 5.94
CA HIS A 62 -1.47 -19.01 7.35
C HIS A 62 -1.22 -20.42 7.89
N ALA A 63 -0.77 -20.48 9.13
CA ALA A 63 -0.73 -21.68 9.96
C ALA A 63 -1.92 -21.63 10.92
N LYS A 64 -2.73 -22.68 10.91
CA LYS A 64 -3.92 -22.82 11.75
C LYS A 64 -3.57 -23.55 13.04
N ILE A 65 -4.07 -23.02 14.14
CA ILE A 65 -4.10 -23.66 15.46
C ILE A 65 -5.52 -23.72 15.99
N LEU A 66 -5.85 -24.81 16.66
CA LEU A 66 -7.12 -25.01 17.34
C LEU A 66 -6.94 -24.87 18.85
N HIS A 67 -7.90 -24.23 19.51
CA HIS A 67 -7.88 -23.97 20.95
C HIS A 67 -6.53 -23.43 21.47
N PRO A 68 -6.05 -22.31 20.90
CA PRO A 68 -4.74 -21.74 21.24
C PRO A 68 -4.61 -21.41 22.72
N LYS A 69 -3.40 -21.56 23.24
CA LYS A 69 -3.02 -21.07 24.57
C LYS A 69 -2.61 -19.60 24.49
N PHE A 70 -3.02 -18.82 25.49
CA PHE A 70 -2.61 -17.41 25.61
C PHE A 70 -1.14 -17.32 26.01
N SER A 71 -0.34 -16.81 25.07
CA SER A 71 1.10 -16.56 25.19
C SER A 71 1.51 -15.71 23.98
N ALA A 72 2.71 -15.15 23.99
CA ALA A 72 3.27 -14.60 22.76
C ALA A 72 3.61 -15.77 21.83
N ILE A 73 3.01 -15.81 20.64
CA ILE A 73 3.07 -16.93 19.70
C ILE A 73 3.68 -16.54 18.36
N SER A 74 4.41 -17.45 17.74
CA SER A 74 4.97 -17.26 16.39
C SER A 74 5.10 -18.57 15.63
N LEU A 75 5.01 -18.53 14.31
CA LEU A 75 5.38 -19.68 13.48
C LEU A 75 6.90 -19.73 13.34
N ILE A 76 7.49 -20.89 13.60
CA ILE A 76 8.90 -21.17 13.38
C ILE A 76 9.09 -22.38 12.46
N LEU A 77 10.22 -22.44 11.79
CA LEU A 77 10.64 -23.55 10.95
C LEU A 77 11.88 -24.20 11.55
N ARG A 78 11.81 -25.52 11.71
CA ARG A 78 12.94 -26.35 12.09
C ARG A 78 13.76 -26.62 10.84
N LEU A 79 14.93 -25.98 10.70
CA LEU A 79 15.74 -26.11 9.50
C LEU A 79 17.16 -26.56 9.83
N LEU A 80 17.63 -27.54 9.05
CA LEU A 80 19.06 -27.87 8.94
C LEU A 80 19.76 -27.03 7.85
N SER A 81 18.98 -26.37 6.96
CA SER A 81 19.49 -25.58 5.83
C SER A 81 18.59 -24.37 5.52
N TRP A 82 19.19 -23.21 5.21
CA TRP A 82 18.50 -21.94 4.88
C TRP A 82 17.87 -21.86 3.47
N ASN A 83 17.63 -22.99 2.81
CA ASN A 83 17.09 -23.03 1.45
C ASN A 83 15.56 -23.01 1.47
N VAL A 84 14.99 -21.88 1.89
CA VAL A 84 13.54 -21.68 1.97
C VAL A 84 13.15 -20.51 1.08
N ASP A 85 12.17 -20.74 0.21
CA ASP A 85 11.55 -19.68 -0.56
C ASP A 85 10.50 -18.96 0.30
N VAL A 86 10.49 -17.64 0.22
CA VAL A 86 9.58 -16.77 0.96
C VAL A 86 8.87 -15.81 0.01
N HIS A 87 7.62 -15.50 0.32
CA HIS A 87 6.91 -14.37 -0.27
C HIS A 87 7.48 -13.07 0.30
N CYS A 88 7.63 -12.07 -0.56
CA CYS A 88 8.32 -10.82 -0.23
C CYS A 88 7.43 -9.61 -0.53
N GLU A 89 7.72 -8.54 0.19
CA GLU A 89 7.12 -7.23 -0.03
C GLU A 89 8.18 -6.26 -0.57
N LEU A 90 7.76 -5.42 -1.50
CA LEU A 90 8.50 -4.24 -1.95
C LEU A 90 7.71 -3.00 -1.56
N MET A 91 8.36 -2.05 -0.88
CA MET A 91 7.76 -0.77 -0.55
C MET A 91 8.65 0.35 -1.07
N LEU A 92 8.09 1.21 -1.92
CA LEU A 92 8.78 2.36 -2.49
C LEU A 92 8.31 3.65 -1.81
N TYR A 93 9.28 4.41 -1.30
CA TYR A 93 9.07 5.76 -0.80
C TYR A 93 9.93 6.76 -1.54
N LEU A 94 9.34 7.88 -1.88
CA LEU A 94 9.94 8.96 -2.64
C LEU A 94 9.96 10.25 -1.82
N THR A 95 11.08 10.97 -1.88
CA THR A 95 11.21 12.33 -1.33
C THR A 95 11.76 13.24 -2.41
N VAL A 96 10.96 14.21 -2.86
CA VAL A 96 11.39 15.24 -3.81
C VAL A 96 12.03 16.41 -3.07
N LYS A 97 13.24 16.80 -3.48
CA LYS A 97 13.99 17.94 -2.96
C LYS A 97 14.55 18.76 -4.11
N LYS A 98 13.87 19.87 -4.46
CA LYS A 98 14.23 20.73 -5.59
C LYS A 98 14.30 19.92 -6.90
N GLU A 99 15.51 19.68 -7.42
CA GLU A 99 15.76 18.95 -8.67
C GLU A 99 16.28 17.53 -8.42
N THR A 100 16.24 17.07 -7.16
CA THR A 100 16.71 15.75 -6.75
C THR A 100 15.57 14.95 -6.16
N LEU A 101 15.43 13.73 -6.61
CA LEU A 101 14.56 12.72 -6.01
C LEU A 101 15.41 11.75 -5.18
N ILE A 102 14.98 11.51 -3.96
CA ILE A 102 15.52 10.45 -3.10
C ILE A 102 14.50 9.31 -3.10
N SER A 103 14.91 8.16 -3.63
CA SER A 103 14.13 6.92 -3.58
C SER A 103 14.63 6.02 -2.45
N ARG A 104 13.70 5.40 -1.73
CA ARG A 104 13.96 4.36 -0.75
C ARG A 104 13.11 3.13 -1.10
N LEU A 105 13.74 2.09 -1.63
CA LEU A 105 13.10 0.82 -1.96
C LEU A 105 13.43 -0.22 -0.91
N TYR A 106 12.44 -0.59 -0.10
CA TYR A 106 12.53 -1.62 0.93
C TYR A 106 12.21 -2.99 0.34
N LEU A 107 12.96 -4.01 0.75
CA LEU A 107 12.73 -5.42 0.39
C LEU A 107 12.81 -6.28 1.65
N PHE A 108 11.76 -7.05 1.91
CA PHE A 108 11.70 -7.92 3.08
C PHE A 108 10.68 -9.05 2.90
N PRO A 109 10.75 -10.15 3.70
CA PRO A 109 9.70 -11.16 3.70
C PRO A 109 8.34 -10.55 4.03
N SER A 110 7.25 -11.04 3.44
CA SER A 110 5.89 -10.50 3.61
C SER A 110 5.39 -10.65 5.06
N ASN A 111 5.85 -9.77 5.94
CA ASN A 111 5.58 -9.78 7.37
C ASN A 111 4.89 -8.45 7.76
N PRO A 112 3.66 -8.50 8.32
CA PRO A 112 2.94 -7.31 8.76
C PRO A 112 3.72 -6.39 9.69
N SER A 113 4.54 -6.93 10.60
CA SER A 113 5.33 -6.11 11.54
C SER A 113 6.37 -5.25 10.83
N GLN A 114 6.97 -5.77 9.75
CA GLN A 114 7.94 -5.04 8.95
C GLN A 114 7.29 -3.97 8.08
N ILE A 115 6.09 -4.24 7.54
CA ILE A 115 5.30 -3.22 6.82
C ILE A 115 5.02 -2.05 7.76
N GLN A 116 4.53 -2.32 8.97
CA GLN A 116 4.23 -1.30 9.97
C GLN A 116 5.50 -0.51 10.38
N ALA A 117 6.63 -1.18 10.57
CA ALA A 117 7.90 -0.53 10.92
C ALA A 117 8.37 0.44 9.82
N VAL A 118 8.25 0.05 8.54
CA VAL A 118 8.59 0.92 7.40
C VAL A 118 7.65 2.12 7.34
N GLU A 119 6.34 1.91 7.50
CA GLU A 119 5.35 2.99 7.47
C GLU A 119 5.58 4.03 8.58
N GLN A 120 5.88 3.58 9.81
CA GLN A 120 6.20 4.47 10.93
C GLN A 120 7.49 5.27 10.68
N GLN A 121 8.53 4.61 10.16
CA GLN A 121 9.78 5.26 9.85
C GLN A 121 9.60 6.36 8.79
N GLU A 122 8.91 6.07 7.69
CA GLU A 122 8.75 7.03 6.59
C GLU A 122 7.78 8.16 6.93
N LYS A 123 6.77 7.92 7.78
CA LYS A 123 5.90 8.97 8.32
C LYS A 123 6.70 10.06 9.05
N SER A 124 7.77 9.68 9.76
CA SER A 124 8.66 10.65 10.43
C SER A 124 9.53 11.45 9.46
N GLN A 125 9.79 10.92 8.26
CA GLN A 125 10.66 11.53 7.25
C GLN A 125 9.92 12.44 6.27
N GLY A 126 8.58 12.38 6.24
CA GLY A 126 7.75 13.13 5.29
C GLY A 126 7.87 12.64 3.85
N SER A 127 8.20 11.37 3.64
CA SER A 127 8.26 10.75 2.31
C SER A 127 6.88 10.31 1.84
N SER A 128 6.65 10.32 0.53
CA SER A 128 5.44 9.82 -0.09
C SER A 128 5.60 8.35 -0.46
N ARG A 129 4.61 7.51 -0.10
CA ARG A 129 4.55 6.11 -0.55
C ARG A 129 4.08 6.07 -2.00
N ILE A 130 4.79 5.33 -2.84
CA ILE A 130 4.38 5.04 -4.22
C ILE A 130 3.91 3.59 -4.28
N LEU A 131 2.75 3.37 -4.89
CA LEU A 131 2.23 2.03 -5.12
C LEU A 131 2.99 1.39 -6.28
N ILE A 132 3.53 0.20 -6.03
CA ILE A 132 4.30 -0.57 -6.99
C ILE A 132 3.82 -2.02 -6.98
N SER A 133 4.08 -2.75 -8.06
CA SER A 133 3.79 -4.18 -8.12
C SER A 133 4.62 -4.96 -7.09
N ARG A 134 4.04 -6.04 -6.59
CA ARG A 134 4.76 -7.03 -5.77
C ARG A 134 5.53 -7.99 -6.68
N PRO A 135 6.63 -8.61 -6.20
CA PRO A 135 7.25 -9.72 -6.91
C PRO A 135 6.25 -10.86 -7.16
N GLU A 136 6.14 -11.32 -8.42
CA GLU A 136 5.23 -12.42 -8.78
C GLU A 136 5.67 -13.76 -8.20
N ARG A 137 6.99 -13.94 -8.01
CA ARG A 137 7.60 -15.18 -7.53
C ARG A 137 8.13 -15.01 -6.12
N SER A 138 8.19 -16.11 -5.39
CA SER A 138 8.91 -16.19 -4.13
C SER A 138 10.42 -16.09 -4.36
N PHE A 139 11.15 -15.62 -3.36
CA PHE A 139 12.59 -15.52 -3.36
C PHE A 139 13.22 -16.37 -2.27
N LYS A 140 14.44 -16.86 -2.51
CA LYS A 140 15.19 -17.59 -1.51
C LYS A 140 15.58 -16.66 -0.36
N LEU A 141 15.26 -17.06 0.86
CA LEU A 141 15.72 -16.35 2.05
C LEU A 141 17.25 -16.30 2.06
N SER A 142 17.79 -15.17 2.51
CA SER A 142 19.23 -14.85 2.57
C SER A 142 19.91 -14.56 1.22
N SER A 143 19.20 -14.61 0.08
CA SER A 143 19.77 -14.17 -1.20
C SER A 143 20.03 -12.67 -1.21
N SER A 144 21.03 -12.23 -1.97
CA SER A 144 21.29 -10.82 -2.20
C SER A 144 20.59 -10.32 -3.46
N PHE A 145 20.32 -9.02 -3.44
CA PHE A 145 19.74 -8.30 -4.55
C PHE A 145 20.55 -7.03 -4.80
N ARG A 146 20.53 -6.55 -6.05
CA ARG A 146 21.00 -5.20 -6.41
C ARG A 146 19.89 -4.44 -7.13
N LEU A 147 19.84 -3.14 -6.91
CA LEU A 147 18.90 -2.23 -7.58
C LEU A 147 19.63 -1.49 -8.70
N ASN A 148 18.98 -1.40 -9.87
CA ASN A 148 19.39 -0.55 -10.96
C ASN A 148 18.33 0.53 -11.20
N ILE A 149 18.78 1.77 -11.36
CA ILE A 149 17.96 2.90 -11.79
C ILE A 149 18.83 3.70 -12.75
N HIS A 150 18.45 3.73 -14.04
CA HIS A 150 19.30 4.27 -15.11
C HIS A 150 19.71 5.73 -14.91
N CYS A 151 18.82 6.54 -14.34
CA CYS A 151 19.04 7.97 -14.07
C CYS A 151 19.57 8.28 -12.66
N SER A 152 19.96 7.25 -11.89
CA SER A 152 20.54 7.46 -10.56
C SER A 152 21.98 7.95 -10.63
N THR A 153 22.33 8.86 -9.72
CA THR A 153 23.71 9.31 -9.49
C THR A 153 24.40 8.51 -8.39
N ASP A 154 23.62 7.93 -7.49
CA ASP A 154 24.10 7.17 -6.35
C ASP A 154 23.03 6.16 -5.91
N ILE A 155 23.46 4.94 -5.57
CA ILE A 155 22.63 3.91 -4.94
C ILE A 155 23.45 3.31 -3.79
N ASN A 156 22.91 3.36 -2.58
CA ASN A 156 23.56 2.80 -1.40
C ASN A 156 22.53 2.09 -0.49
N PRO A 157 22.83 0.87 0.00
CA PRO A 157 23.99 0.03 -0.33
C PRO A 157 23.89 -0.52 -1.77
N GLN A 158 25.01 -1.03 -2.31
CA GLN A 158 25.04 -1.64 -3.66
C GLN A 158 24.30 -2.98 -3.72
N LYS A 159 24.24 -3.69 -2.60
CA LYS A 159 23.46 -4.92 -2.42
C LYS A 159 22.75 -4.92 -1.08
N ILE A 160 21.58 -5.55 -1.02
CA ILE A 160 20.89 -5.90 0.23
C ILE A 160 20.62 -7.39 0.27
N HIS A 161 20.53 -7.95 1.47
CA HIS A 161 20.12 -9.34 1.67
C HIS A 161 18.64 -9.39 2.05
N LEU A 162 17.90 -10.34 1.47
CA LEU A 162 16.55 -10.66 1.88
C LEU A 162 16.60 -11.49 3.16
N ILE A 163 16.45 -10.84 4.30
CA ILE A 163 16.48 -11.49 5.62
C ILE A 163 15.34 -10.96 6.48
N HIS A 164 14.91 -11.78 7.42
CA HIS A 164 14.00 -11.32 8.46
C HIS A 164 14.75 -10.41 9.44
N ARG A 165 14.09 -9.33 9.88
CA ARG A 165 14.61 -8.37 10.87
C ARG A 165 13.48 -8.04 11.84
N ASP A 166 13.80 -8.01 13.13
CA ASP A 166 12.91 -7.50 14.18
C ASP A 166 12.85 -5.96 14.21
N THR A 167 13.70 -5.32 13.41
CA THR A 167 13.82 -3.86 13.26
C THR A 167 13.49 -3.42 11.84
N THR A 168 13.68 -2.14 11.52
CA THR A 168 13.52 -1.62 10.16
C THR A 168 14.24 -2.50 9.12
N PRO A 169 13.53 -2.94 8.06
CA PRO A 169 14.11 -3.68 6.95
C PRO A 169 15.27 -2.98 6.25
N SER A 170 16.07 -3.76 5.53
CA SER A 170 17.07 -3.22 4.61
C SER A 170 16.39 -2.57 3.40
N PHE A 171 16.99 -1.49 2.90
CA PHE A 171 16.49 -0.76 1.75
C PHE A 171 17.62 -0.21 0.91
N PHE A 172 17.36 -0.03 -0.37
CA PHE A 172 18.20 0.77 -1.26
C PHE A 172 17.81 2.23 -1.12
N ARG A 173 18.79 3.10 -0.86
CA ARG A 173 18.63 4.54 -1.01
C ARG A 173 19.26 4.96 -2.33
N ALA A 174 18.46 5.47 -3.24
CA ALA A 174 18.93 6.00 -4.51
C ALA A 174 18.74 7.51 -4.58
N VAL A 175 19.71 8.21 -5.15
CA VAL A 175 19.63 9.64 -5.48
C VAL A 175 19.52 9.74 -7.00
N VAL A 176 18.44 10.36 -7.46
CA VAL A 176 18.09 10.49 -8.88
C VAL A 176 17.93 11.98 -9.20
N LYS A 177 18.55 12.44 -10.30
CA LYS A 177 18.29 13.79 -10.82
C LYS A 177 16.97 13.79 -11.55
N MET A 178 16.10 14.75 -11.25
CA MET A 178 14.81 14.87 -11.90
C MET A 178 14.99 15.53 -13.26
N THR A 179 15.01 14.72 -14.31
CA THR A 179 15.24 15.19 -15.70
C THR A 179 13.95 15.36 -16.50
N GLY A 180 12.79 15.23 -15.88
CA GLY A 180 11.51 15.29 -16.60
C GLY A 180 11.13 13.97 -17.30
N ILE A 181 11.66 12.84 -16.82
CA ILE A 181 11.36 11.51 -17.36
C ILE A 181 10.92 10.57 -16.24
N ASP A 182 10.16 9.55 -16.63
CA ASP A 182 9.78 8.44 -15.76
C ASP A 182 10.99 7.67 -15.25
N ILE A 183 10.81 7.04 -14.08
CA ILE A 183 11.89 6.31 -13.42
C ILE A 183 11.64 4.82 -13.57
N GLU A 184 12.51 4.16 -14.34
CA GLU A 184 12.54 2.71 -14.42
C GLU A 184 13.46 2.14 -13.33
N MET A 185 12.92 1.21 -12.55
CA MET A 185 13.61 0.51 -11.47
C MET A 185 13.65 -0.97 -11.77
N GLU A 186 14.82 -1.59 -11.64
CA GLU A 186 15.02 -3.02 -11.83
C GLU A 186 15.74 -3.63 -10.65
N LEU A 187 15.16 -4.67 -10.07
CA LEU A 187 15.78 -5.47 -9.03
C LEU A 187 16.38 -6.73 -9.66
N PHE A 188 17.66 -6.96 -9.43
CA PHE A 188 18.37 -8.15 -9.90
C PHE A 188 18.67 -9.10 -8.75
N SER A 189 18.48 -10.39 -8.97
CA SER A 189 18.92 -11.47 -8.09
C SER A 189 20.41 -11.76 -8.24
N ASP A 190 20.97 -12.59 -7.35
CA ASP A 190 22.38 -12.99 -7.38
C ASP A 190 22.84 -13.68 -8.67
N ASP A 191 21.93 -14.29 -9.42
CA ASP A 191 22.20 -14.90 -10.72
C ASP A 191 22.03 -13.91 -11.90
N GLU A 192 21.97 -12.60 -11.60
CA GLU A 192 21.86 -11.49 -12.55
C GLU A 192 20.60 -11.53 -13.43
N ARG A 193 19.57 -12.27 -12.98
CA ARG A 193 18.23 -12.19 -13.59
C ARG A 193 17.45 -11.02 -13.00
N ILE A 194 16.58 -10.45 -13.82
CA ILE A 194 15.61 -9.45 -13.37
C ILE A 194 14.56 -10.17 -12.53
N ALA A 195 14.56 -9.89 -11.24
CA ALA A 195 13.63 -10.44 -10.26
C ALA A 195 12.35 -9.61 -10.16
N TRP A 196 12.44 -8.31 -10.46
CA TRP A 196 11.33 -7.38 -10.48
C TRP A 196 11.69 -6.13 -11.31
N ARG A 197 10.71 -5.53 -11.97
CA ARG A 197 10.85 -4.29 -12.72
C ARG A 197 9.57 -3.47 -12.58
N GLU A 198 9.71 -2.16 -12.42
CA GLU A 198 8.60 -1.22 -12.41
C GLU A 198 9.01 0.10 -13.03
N LYS A 199 8.03 0.79 -13.61
CA LYS A 199 8.21 2.14 -14.14
C LYS A 199 7.28 3.08 -13.36
N VAL A 200 7.87 4.05 -12.68
CA VAL A 200 7.13 5.06 -11.91
C VAL A 200 7.01 6.33 -12.73
N SER A 201 5.77 6.77 -13.00
CA SER A 201 5.53 7.99 -13.74
C SER A 201 5.95 9.20 -12.91
N GLN A 202 6.52 10.20 -13.58
CA GLN A 202 6.85 11.47 -12.94
C GLN A 202 5.63 12.15 -12.28
N ASP A 203 4.45 12.00 -12.88
CA ASP A 203 3.22 12.61 -12.40
C ASP A 203 2.78 12.04 -11.04
N GLU A 204 3.25 10.85 -10.67
CA GLU A 204 2.94 10.22 -9.38
C GLU A 204 3.67 10.87 -8.20
N PHE A 205 4.78 11.56 -8.44
CA PHE A 205 5.63 12.10 -7.38
C PHE A 205 6.01 13.58 -7.53
N ILE A 206 5.66 14.22 -8.66
CA ILE A 206 5.72 15.67 -8.79
C ILE A 206 4.33 16.24 -8.58
N THR A 207 4.09 16.80 -7.38
CA THR A 207 2.96 17.70 -7.17
C THR A 207 3.36 19.08 -7.68
N ASP A 208 2.70 19.50 -8.76
CA ASP A 208 3.06 20.69 -9.54
C ASP A 208 3.16 21.95 -8.65
N THR A 209 4.38 22.37 -8.34
CA THR A 209 4.68 23.60 -7.57
C THR A 209 5.23 24.71 -8.48
N ARG A 210 4.98 24.63 -9.79
CA ARG A 210 5.37 25.67 -10.74
C ARG A 210 4.17 26.16 -11.53
N SER A 211 3.39 27.06 -10.92
CA SER A 211 2.52 27.96 -11.68
C SER A 211 3.10 29.38 -11.67
N THR A 212 3.98 29.67 -12.63
CA THR A 212 4.00 30.98 -13.29
C THR A 212 4.41 30.87 -14.76
N SER A 213 3.70 31.66 -15.56
CA SER A 213 3.94 32.07 -16.96
C SER A 213 3.23 31.30 -18.08
N ALA A 214 2.46 32.11 -18.82
CA ALA A 214 1.61 31.82 -19.96
C ALA A 214 2.35 31.30 -21.21
N VAL A 215 1.64 30.60 -22.10
CA VAL A 215 1.09 31.13 -23.38
C VAL A 215 0.57 29.96 -24.23
N SER A 216 -0.58 30.21 -24.87
CA SER A 216 -1.36 29.39 -25.80
C SER A 216 -0.59 28.71 -26.95
N GLY A 217 -1.11 27.58 -27.44
CA GLY A 217 -0.87 27.16 -28.83
C GLY A 217 -1.13 25.68 -29.20
N ALA A 218 -2.38 25.37 -29.55
CA ALA A 218 -2.86 24.44 -30.60
C ALA A 218 -2.19 23.07 -30.90
N GLY A 219 -3.02 22.01 -30.94
CA GLY A 219 -2.94 20.96 -32.00
C GLY A 219 -2.83 19.48 -31.56
N ARG A 220 -3.99 18.81 -31.45
CA ARG A 220 -4.34 17.35 -31.29
C ARG A 220 -3.49 16.30 -32.07
N PRO A 221 -3.62 14.96 -31.84
CA PRO A 221 -4.82 14.24 -31.35
C PRO A 221 -4.68 13.07 -30.33
N ALA A 222 -5.67 13.04 -29.44
CA ALA A 222 -6.45 11.91 -28.89
C ALA A 222 -5.73 10.62 -28.44
N GLU A 223 -5.61 10.45 -27.13
CA GLU A 223 -6.00 9.21 -26.46
C GLU A 223 -6.80 9.53 -25.17
N SER A 224 -7.75 8.65 -24.91
CA SER A 224 -8.86 8.75 -23.98
C SER A 224 -8.44 8.69 -22.50
N SER A 225 -8.73 9.76 -21.75
CA SER A 225 -9.08 9.75 -20.33
C SER A 225 -9.54 11.16 -19.96
N LEU A 226 -10.44 11.31 -18.99
CA LEU A 226 -10.95 12.61 -18.53
C LEU A 226 -9.84 13.42 -17.84
N ASN A 227 -8.85 13.92 -18.60
CA ASN A 227 -7.78 14.80 -18.13
C ASN A 227 -8.22 16.27 -18.19
N GLY A 228 -9.48 16.52 -17.80
CA GLY A 228 -9.99 17.87 -17.62
C GLY A 228 -9.71 18.36 -16.18
N PRO A 229 -9.88 19.66 -15.91
CA PRO A 229 -9.83 20.19 -14.56
C PRO A 229 -10.73 19.37 -13.60
N PRO A 230 -10.33 19.17 -12.33
CA PRO A 230 -11.11 18.43 -11.32
C PRO A 230 -12.60 18.81 -11.24
N GLU A 231 -12.96 20.07 -11.49
CA GLU A 231 -14.34 20.53 -11.58
C GLU A 231 -15.11 19.86 -12.72
N GLN A 232 -14.48 19.68 -13.88
CA GLN A 232 -15.09 19.04 -15.04
C GLN A 232 -15.25 17.53 -14.81
N GLN A 233 -14.29 16.90 -14.13
CA GLN A 233 -14.38 15.51 -13.71
C GLN A 233 -15.57 15.31 -12.75
N LEU A 234 -15.66 16.10 -11.67
CA LEU A 234 -16.79 16.01 -10.73
C LEU A 234 -18.14 16.30 -11.40
N ARG A 235 -18.20 17.29 -12.31
CA ARG A 235 -19.42 17.56 -13.10
C ARG A 235 -19.81 16.35 -13.96
N SER A 236 -18.84 15.67 -14.56
CA SER A 236 -19.09 14.50 -15.43
C SER A 236 -19.60 13.27 -14.65
N VAL A 237 -19.12 13.06 -13.42
CA VAL A 237 -19.55 11.93 -12.58
C VAL A 237 -20.75 12.24 -11.70
N ARG A 238 -21.19 13.51 -11.62
CA ARG A 238 -22.20 14.00 -10.68
C ARG A 238 -23.48 13.16 -10.65
N THR A 239 -24.03 12.83 -11.81
CA THR A 239 -25.28 12.06 -11.92
C THR A 239 -25.12 10.65 -11.37
N GLU A 240 -24.05 9.96 -11.74
CA GLU A 240 -23.78 8.60 -11.28
C GLU A 240 -23.38 8.56 -9.80
N PHE A 241 -22.68 9.60 -9.31
CA PHE A 241 -22.35 9.77 -7.90
C PHE A 241 -23.63 9.83 -7.05
N VAL A 242 -24.57 10.71 -7.40
CA VAL A 242 -25.85 10.85 -6.69
C VAL A 242 -26.65 9.54 -6.70
N LYS A 243 -26.57 8.78 -7.78
CA LYS A 243 -27.31 7.51 -7.93
C LYS A 243 -26.71 6.37 -7.10
N ARG A 244 -25.38 6.26 -7.04
CA ARG A 244 -24.69 5.05 -6.57
C ARG A 244 -24.04 5.15 -5.21
N VAL A 245 -23.69 6.35 -4.75
CA VAL A 245 -23.01 6.52 -3.47
C VAL A 245 -23.89 6.03 -2.32
N SER A 246 -23.31 5.21 -1.44
CA SER A 246 -24.00 4.66 -0.26
C SER A 246 -24.05 5.68 0.88
N GLY A 247 -25.01 5.53 1.79
CA GLY A 247 -25.13 6.39 2.98
C GLY A 247 -23.84 6.46 3.82
N PRO A 248 -23.22 5.30 4.18
CA PRO A 248 -21.98 5.30 4.95
C PRO A 248 -20.82 6.01 4.26
N VAL A 249 -20.69 5.88 2.92
CA VAL A 249 -19.65 6.57 2.15
C VAL A 249 -19.92 8.08 2.11
N LEU A 250 -21.19 8.52 2.03
CA LEU A 250 -21.55 9.94 2.12
C LEU A 250 -21.20 10.55 3.47
N ASP A 251 -21.54 9.87 4.56
CA ASP A 251 -21.28 10.39 5.90
C ASP A 251 -19.76 10.42 6.17
N GLY A 252 -19.03 9.36 5.77
CA GLY A 252 -17.57 9.33 5.85
C GLY A 252 -16.88 10.37 4.97
N LEU A 253 -17.41 10.62 3.77
CA LEU A 253 -16.92 11.68 2.89
C LEU A 253 -17.16 13.06 3.50
N LEU A 254 -18.33 13.29 4.09
CA LEU A 254 -18.67 14.56 4.73
C LEU A 254 -17.73 14.86 5.92
N ASP A 255 -17.49 13.86 6.78
CA ASP A 255 -16.57 13.97 7.92
C ASP A 255 -15.12 14.27 7.45
N ARG A 256 -14.66 13.62 6.37
CA ARG A 256 -13.35 13.87 5.77
C ARG A 256 -13.25 15.25 5.12
N LEU A 257 -14.30 15.72 4.46
CA LEU A 257 -14.34 17.07 3.89
C LEU A 257 -14.22 18.15 4.98
N LEU A 258 -14.81 17.94 6.15
CA LEU A 258 -14.62 18.83 7.30
C LEU A 258 -13.20 18.73 7.86
N GLN A 259 -12.68 17.51 8.04
CA GLN A 259 -11.33 17.27 8.55
C GLN A 259 -10.25 17.95 7.69
N HIS A 260 -10.43 17.94 6.38
CA HIS A 260 -9.54 18.60 5.42
C HIS A 260 -9.88 20.07 5.16
N THR A 261 -10.77 20.67 5.98
CA THR A 261 -11.18 22.09 5.91
C THR A 261 -11.77 22.50 4.55
N VAL A 262 -12.31 21.55 3.79
CA VAL A 262 -13.02 21.82 2.52
C VAL A 262 -14.38 22.44 2.81
N ILE A 263 -15.08 21.92 3.81
CA ILE A 263 -16.34 22.49 4.32
C ILE A 263 -16.14 22.95 5.76
N ASN A 264 -16.97 23.88 6.23
CA ASN A 264 -16.99 24.30 7.62
C ASN A 264 -18.05 23.54 8.44
N GLN A 265 -18.06 23.75 9.75
CA GLN A 265 -18.96 23.07 10.68
C GLN A 265 -20.45 23.36 10.40
N GLU A 266 -20.79 24.60 10.05
CA GLU A 266 -22.17 25.02 9.76
C GLU A 266 -22.68 24.35 8.47
N GLU A 267 -21.86 24.32 7.42
CA GLU A 267 -22.14 23.63 6.17
C GLU A 267 -22.35 22.13 6.39
N MET A 268 -21.51 21.49 7.20
CA MET A 268 -21.66 20.08 7.55
C MET A 268 -22.95 19.80 8.32
N GLU A 269 -23.31 20.63 9.29
CA GLU A 269 -24.56 20.50 10.05
C GLU A 269 -25.79 20.66 9.15
N SER A 270 -25.75 21.60 8.20
CA SER A 270 -26.83 21.81 7.23
C SER A 270 -27.09 20.57 6.36
N VAL A 271 -26.02 19.90 5.93
CA VAL A 271 -26.10 18.69 5.09
C VAL A 271 -26.48 17.46 5.90
N LYS A 272 -26.09 17.37 7.18
CA LYS A 272 -26.45 16.23 8.06
C LYS A 272 -27.96 16.10 8.28
N VAL A 273 -28.70 17.21 8.24
CA VAL A 273 -30.16 17.24 8.46
C VAL A 273 -30.95 16.70 7.26
N ILE A 274 -30.33 16.58 6.07
CA ILE A 274 -31.00 16.07 4.87
C ILE A 274 -31.25 14.56 5.03
N ALA A 275 -32.53 14.18 5.06
CA ALA A 275 -32.97 12.79 5.23
C ALA A 275 -32.82 11.95 3.96
N GLU A 276 -33.05 12.53 2.79
CA GLU A 276 -32.94 11.79 1.53
C GLU A 276 -31.49 11.66 1.08
N ARG A 277 -31.00 10.42 0.96
CA ARG A 277 -29.62 10.12 0.52
C ARG A 277 -29.25 10.78 -0.82
N SER A 278 -30.17 10.80 -1.78
CA SER A 278 -29.88 11.35 -3.12
C SER A 278 -29.75 12.88 -3.10
N GLU A 279 -30.58 13.56 -2.31
CA GLU A 279 -30.48 15.00 -2.07
C GLU A 279 -29.22 15.34 -1.29
N LYS A 280 -28.90 14.57 -0.23
CA LYS A 280 -27.66 14.73 0.52
C LYS A 280 -26.42 14.59 -0.37
N ALA A 281 -26.38 13.60 -1.25
CA ALA A 281 -25.28 13.42 -2.20
C ALA A 281 -25.15 14.59 -3.17
N ARG A 282 -26.29 15.13 -3.64
CA ARG A 282 -26.35 16.27 -4.56
C ARG A 282 -25.81 17.54 -3.91
N ASP A 283 -26.20 17.78 -2.66
CA ASP A 283 -25.75 18.95 -1.93
C ASP A 283 -24.25 18.91 -1.64
N ILE A 284 -23.70 17.74 -1.29
CA ILE A 284 -22.26 17.58 -1.04
C ILE A 284 -21.44 17.89 -2.30
N ILE A 285 -21.80 17.29 -3.44
CA ILE A 285 -21.04 17.50 -4.68
C ILE A 285 -21.19 18.94 -5.22
N ASP A 286 -22.38 19.52 -5.15
CA ASP A 286 -22.62 20.90 -5.61
C ASP A 286 -21.93 21.93 -4.70
N MET A 287 -21.88 21.66 -3.39
CA MET A 287 -21.12 22.48 -2.45
C MET A 287 -19.62 22.46 -2.76
N VAL A 288 -19.03 21.29 -3.00
CA VAL A 288 -17.62 21.17 -3.37
C VAL A 288 -17.33 21.85 -4.72
N LEU A 289 -18.21 21.69 -5.70
CA LEU A 289 -18.09 22.36 -7.01
C LEU A 289 -18.08 23.89 -6.88
N ARG A 290 -18.86 24.47 -5.96
CA ARG A 290 -18.87 25.93 -5.73
C ARG A 290 -17.58 26.45 -5.08
N LYS A 291 -16.85 25.61 -4.35
CA LYS A 291 -15.60 25.98 -3.68
C LYS A 291 -14.37 25.91 -4.60
N GLY A 292 -14.54 25.41 -5.82
CA GLY A 292 -13.54 25.46 -6.89
C GLY A 292 -12.59 24.26 -6.94
N THR A 293 -11.64 24.34 -7.86
CA THR A 293 -10.80 23.23 -8.35
C THR A 293 -10.06 22.47 -7.24
N GLU A 294 -9.48 23.17 -6.27
CA GLU A 294 -8.76 22.54 -5.15
C GLU A 294 -9.68 21.67 -4.28
N SER A 295 -10.89 22.16 -4.01
CA SER A 295 -11.90 21.41 -3.24
C SER A 295 -12.40 20.20 -4.03
N CYS A 296 -12.56 20.36 -5.35
CA CYS A 296 -12.95 19.29 -6.26
C CYS A 296 -11.90 18.17 -6.31
N SER A 297 -10.62 18.54 -6.43
CA SER A 297 -9.50 17.60 -6.40
C SER A 297 -9.46 16.80 -5.08
N ARG A 298 -9.61 17.50 -3.96
CA ARG A 298 -9.66 16.86 -2.63
C ARG A 298 -10.82 15.88 -2.51
N MET A 299 -12.02 16.25 -2.96
CA MET A 299 -13.17 15.35 -2.95
C MET A 299 -12.90 14.11 -3.81
N ILE A 300 -12.33 14.25 -5.02
CA ILE A 300 -11.98 13.12 -5.89
C ILE A 300 -11.02 12.15 -5.18
N ASN A 301 -9.96 12.68 -4.56
CA ASN A 301 -9.00 11.85 -3.83
C ASN A 301 -9.66 11.14 -2.64
N LEU A 302 -10.48 11.86 -1.87
CA LEU A 302 -11.21 11.29 -0.73
C LEU A 302 -12.20 10.20 -1.15
N LEU A 303 -12.90 10.37 -2.28
CA LEU A 303 -13.74 9.30 -2.84
C LEU A 303 -12.90 8.08 -3.23
N GLY A 304 -11.75 8.30 -3.87
CA GLY A 304 -10.83 7.23 -4.25
C GLY A 304 -10.29 6.44 -3.06
N GLU A 305 -10.05 7.11 -1.92
CA GLU A 305 -9.61 6.46 -0.68
C GLU A 305 -10.74 5.75 0.06
N LEU A 306 -11.93 6.36 0.13
CA LEU A 306 -13.07 5.83 0.88
C LEU A 306 -13.74 4.66 0.17
N ASP A 307 -13.86 4.72 -1.16
CA ASP A 307 -14.44 3.66 -1.96
C ASP A 307 -13.80 3.65 -3.37
N PRO A 308 -12.65 2.96 -3.52
CA PRO A 308 -11.96 2.83 -4.80
C PRO A 308 -12.84 2.18 -5.89
N TYR A 309 -13.74 1.29 -5.48
CA TYR A 309 -14.63 0.58 -6.39
C TYR A 309 -15.72 1.52 -6.94
N LEU A 310 -16.35 2.31 -6.08
CA LEU A 310 -17.28 3.36 -6.50
C LEU A 310 -16.59 4.34 -7.45
N TRP A 311 -15.39 4.83 -7.13
CA TRP A 311 -14.68 5.76 -8.01
C TRP A 311 -14.41 5.17 -9.39
N THR A 312 -13.96 3.91 -9.45
CA THR A 312 -13.76 3.19 -10.72
C THR A 312 -15.06 3.07 -11.51
N GLN A 313 -16.19 2.78 -10.85
CA GLN A 313 -17.49 2.74 -11.52
C GLN A 313 -17.94 4.10 -12.03
N LEU A 314 -17.71 5.17 -11.28
CA LEU A 314 -18.05 6.54 -11.69
C LEU A 314 -17.27 6.96 -12.95
N GLN A 315 -16.02 6.54 -13.08
CA GLN A 315 -15.20 6.76 -14.27
C GLN A 315 -15.67 5.93 -15.47
N ILE A 316 -16.09 4.68 -15.27
CA ILE A 316 -16.59 3.82 -16.36
C ILE A 316 -17.91 4.36 -16.92
N HIS A 317 -18.79 4.86 -16.05
CA HIS A 317 -20.12 5.32 -16.46
C HIS A 317 -20.17 6.79 -16.91
N SER A 318 -19.13 7.61 -16.65
CA SER A 318 -19.03 8.97 -17.20
C SER A 318 -18.59 9.03 -18.66
N VAL A 319 -17.98 7.95 -19.18
CA VAL A 319 -17.60 7.80 -20.60
C VAL A 319 -18.79 7.29 -21.45
N GLY A 320 -19.90 6.89 -20.81
CA GLY A 320 -21.05 6.29 -21.45
C GLY A 320 -22.31 7.15 -21.45
N VAL A 321 -22.28 8.34 -22.08
CA VAL A 321 -23.49 8.94 -22.67
C VAL A 321 -23.14 9.71 -23.95
N PRO A 322 -23.35 9.13 -25.14
CA PRO A 322 -23.79 9.89 -26.30
C PRO A 322 -25.31 10.14 -26.19
N THR A 323 -25.70 11.38 -26.47
CA THR A 323 -27.06 11.97 -26.59
C THR A 323 -27.83 12.26 -25.31
#